data_AF-A0A822EN04-F1
#
_entry.id   AF-A0A822EN04-F1
#
_cell.length_a   1.000
_cell.length_b   1.000
_cell.length_c   1.000
_cell.angle_alpha   90.00
_cell.angle_beta   90.00
_cell.angle_gamma   90.00
#
_symmetry.space_group_name_H-M   'P 1'
#
loop_
_entity.id
_entity.type
_entity.pdbx_description
1 polymer ?
#
loop_
_entity_poly.entity_id
_entity_poly.type
_entity_poly.pdbx_seq_one_letter_code
_entity_poly.pdbx_strand_id
1 'polypeptide(L)'
;MQETGSGIASLGLKISNKTFIGIYGSASVNYALTLYSCWPFSLVPIGIYDSLGQDGVRYIIRHAEVKLIFADELTRVHNLIEWKDDTLALKIIITFIEPTSELLKAAEEKNLKLLTYDKLREIGRNNLIDFVPPNVNDTALIMYTSGSTGEPKGCIITHENFITAMFGCAAAIDLESLAINEVPRALNFLPMAHMFGCGTVVAITYLGGEVGFWQGKVDKLLDDFRDFRPTLLSIVPRLLNRLYDKVRSEILKKGLLGRILFRLAIYNKLALIRRGDFSQNTIWDKILFDKIRRQFGGQIRRVVSSSAPLSAEVCQFARAAFSCFLIEAYGQTECVIGCWQTLHDMESGETGIPTIFNHIKLVDVPEKDYYAENGVGEICIRSKAVFSGYLKDEAKTREVIDDQGWLHTGDVGRWTRHKTMTIIDRKKNMYK
;
A
#
# COMPACT_ATOMS: atom_id res chain seq x y z
N MET A 1 21.01 2.71 8.06
CA MET A 1 20.35 4.01 8.26
C MET A 1 21.37 5.15 8.32
N GLN A 2 22.19 5.26 9.36
CA GLN A 2 23.15 6.38 9.49
C GLN A 2 24.17 6.48 8.35
N GLU A 3 24.76 5.35 7.94
CA GLU A 3 25.68 5.30 6.79
C GLU A 3 25.03 5.84 5.51
N THR A 4 23.82 5.39 5.18
CA THR A 4 23.12 5.82 3.96
C THR A 4 22.83 7.32 3.96
N GLY A 5 22.29 7.86 5.06
CA GLY A 5 22.00 9.31 5.15
C GLY A 5 23.27 10.17 5.13
N SER A 6 24.32 9.72 5.82
CA SER A 6 25.64 10.39 5.80
C SER A 6 26.29 10.34 4.41
N GLY A 7 26.11 9.23 3.68
CA GLY A 7 26.54 9.10 2.29
C GLY A 7 25.83 10.09 1.40
N ILE A 8 24.50 10.24 1.54
CA ILE A 8 23.71 11.23 0.77
C ILE A 8 24.22 12.66 1.04
N ALA A 9 24.49 13.00 2.31
CA ALA A 9 25.07 14.30 2.68
C ALA A 9 26.44 14.52 2.01
N SER A 10 27.30 13.51 2.06
CA SER A 10 28.66 13.54 1.49
C SER A 10 28.68 13.64 -0.03
N LEU A 11 27.59 13.25 -0.71
CA LEU A 11 27.40 13.49 -2.13
C LEU A 11 26.96 14.92 -2.48
N GLY A 12 26.88 15.81 -1.49
CA GLY A 12 26.60 17.24 -1.66
C GLY A 12 25.12 17.59 -1.59
N LEU A 13 24.24 16.66 -1.21
CA LEU A 13 22.83 16.98 -0.95
C LEU A 13 22.69 17.62 0.44
N LYS A 14 21.92 18.71 0.50
CA LYS A 14 21.57 19.32 1.79
C LYS A 14 20.67 18.37 2.59
N ILE A 15 20.99 18.15 3.86
CA ILE A 15 20.12 17.42 4.78
C ILE A 15 19.02 18.36 5.27
N SER A 16 17.79 18.18 4.78
CA SER A 16 16.62 18.99 5.15
C SER A 16 15.31 18.40 4.61
N ASN A 17 14.18 18.81 5.18
CA ASN A 17 12.83 18.46 4.70
C ASN A 17 12.42 19.06 3.35
N LYS A 18 13.34 19.77 2.68
CA LYS A 18 13.19 20.25 1.30
C LYS A 18 13.99 19.40 0.30
N THR A 19 14.64 18.34 0.76
CA THR A 19 15.47 17.48 -0.08
C THR A 19 14.73 16.19 -0.38
N PHE A 20 14.37 16.04 -1.65
CA PHE A 20 13.56 14.93 -2.14
C PHE A 20 14.45 13.82 -2.70
N ILE A 21 14.19 12.59 -2.27
CA ILE A 21 14.94 11.39 -2.64
C ILE A 21 14.02 10.45 -3.40
N GLY A 22 14.28 10.22 -4.69
CA GLY A 22 13.47 9.29 -5.47
C GLY A 22 13.82 7.84 -5.15
N ILE A 23 12.81 6.98 -5.05
CA ILE A 23 12.98 5.53 -4.94
C ILE A 23 12.18 4.90 -6.07
N TYR A 24 12.88 4.56 -7.16
CA TYR A 24 12.31 3.95 -8.35
C TYR A 24 12.53 2.44 -8.32
N GLY A 25 11.53 1.71 -7.83
CA GLY A 25 11.68 0.27 -7.69
C GLY A 25 10.45 -0.48 -7.22
N SER A 26 10.58 -1.80 -7.29
CA SER A 26 9.64 -2.78 -6.77
C SER A 26 9.74 -2.88 -5.24
N ALA A 27 8.75 -3.53 -4.63
CA ALA A 27 8.78 -3.84 -3.20
C ALA A 27 9.98 -4.73 -2.86
N SER A 28 10.88 -4.24 -2.01
CA SER A 28 12.09 -4.95 -1.61
C SER A 28 12.60 -4.47 -0.25
N VAL A 29 13.50 -5.25 0.36
CA VAL A 29 14.22 -4.86 1.57
C VAL A 29 15.00 -3.55 1.33
N ASN A 30 15.63 -3.41 0.16
CA ASN A 30 16.38 -2.21 -0.20
C ASN A 30 15.50 -0.96 -0.27
N TYR A 31 14.28 -1.09 -0.79
CA TYR A 31 13.29 -0.01 -0.78
C TYR A 31 12.98 0.41 0.66
N ALA A 32 12.65 -0.54 1.52
CA ALA A 32 12.32 -0.28 2.92
C ALA A 32 13.51 0.35 3.68
N LEU A 33 14.72 -0.19 3.53
CA LEU A 33 15.93 0.36 4.14
C LEU A 33 16.22 1.80 3.66
N THR A 34 15.91 2.12 2.41
CA THR A 34 16.07 3.47 1.87
C THR A 34 15.08 4.44 2.53
N LEU A 35 13.80 4.05 2.66
CA LEU A 35 12.80 4.83 3.41
C LEU A 35 13.27 5.11 4.84
N TYR A 36 13.63 4.05 5.58
CA TYR A 36 14.07 4.16 6.97
C TYR A 36 15.39 4.93 7.11
N SER A 37 16.21 5.00 6.06
CA SER A 37 17.43 5.81 6.07
C SER A 37 17.18 7.28 5.76
N CYS A 38 16.05 7.65 5.14
CA CYS A 38 15.72 9.04 4.84
C CYS A 38 15.17 9.78 6.08
N TRP A 39 14.24 9.16 6.82
CA TRP A 39 13.52 9.82 7.91
C TRP A 39 14.40 10.37 9.03
N PRO A 40 15.42 9.67 9.56
CA PRO A 40 16.30 10.20 10.61
C PRO A 40 17.12 11.42 10.19
N PHE A 41 17.14 11.74 8.90
CA PHE A 41 17.85 12.88 8.31
C PHE A 41 16.88 13.94 7.74
N SER A 42 15.59 13.86 8.09
CA SER A 42 14.56 14.74 7.54
C SER A 42 14.48 14.73 6.01
N LEU A 43 15.03 13.72 5.32
CA LEU A 43 14.96 13.61 3.87
C LEU A 43 13.58 13.07 3.48
N VAL A 44 13.05 13.56 2.36
CA VAL A 44 11.69 13.20 1.91
C VAL A 44 11.76 12.16 0.79
N PRO A 45 11.47 10.88 1.07
CA PRO A 45 11.36 9.87 0.02
C PRO A 45 10.15 10.11 -0.88
N ILE A 46 10.35 9.90 -2.19
CA ILE A 46 9.31 9.92 -3.22
C ILE A 46 9.25 8.55 -3.88
N GLY A 47 8.10 7.89 -3.78
CA GLY A 47 7.91 6.59 -4.42
C GLY A 47 7.64 6.69 -5.92
N ILE A 48 8.42 5.96 -6.71
CA ILE A 48 8.34 5.94 -8.18
C ILE A 48 8.22 4.48 -8.64
N TYR A 49 7.33 4.20 -9.58
CA TYR A 49 7.03 2.85 -10.05
C TYR A 49 6.40 2.86 -11.45
N ASP A 50 6.58 1.76 -12.18
CA ASP A 50 6.29 1.71 -13.63
C ASP A 50 4.81 1.85 -13.99
N SER A 51 3.88 1.66 -13.04
CA SER A 51 2.45 1.70 -13.35
C SER A 51 1.94 3.07 -13.77
N LEU A 52 2.71 4.14 -13.49
CA LEU A 52 2.43 5.50 -13.96
C LEU A 52 2.89 5.74 -15.41
N GLY A 53 3.53 4.74 -16.04
CA GLY A 53 4.17 4.88 -17.35
C GLY A 53 5.45 5.71 -17.31
N GLN A 54 6.26 5.60 -18.36
CA GLN A 54 7.54 6.33 -18.46
C GLN A 54 7.34 7.85 -18.40
N ASP A 55 6.27 8.36 -19.02
CA ASP A 55 5.91 9.78 -18.98
C ASP A 55 5.60 10.26 -17.56
N GLY A 56 4.84 9.46 -16.79
CA GLY A 56 4.55 9.74 -15.40
C GLY A 56 5.81 9.75 -14.54
N VAL A 57 6.74 8.82 -14.77
CA VAL A 57 8.04 8.79 -14.08
C VAL A 57 8.86 10.03 -14.40
N ARG A 58 9.03 10.37 -15.68
CA ARG A 58 9.75 11.59 -16.11
C ARG A 58 9.11 12.85 -15.53
N TYR A 59 7.78 12.92 -15.53
CA TYR A 59 7.03 14.01 -14.92
C TYR A 59 7.37 14.16 -13.44
N ILE A 60 7.31 13.07 -12.65
CA ILE A 60 7.62 13.12 -11.22
C ILE A 60 9.02 13.69 -10.96
N ILE A 61 10.01 13.22 -11.72
CA ILE A 61 11.40 13.65 -11.55
C ILE A 61 11.54 15.15 -11.82
N ARG A 62 10.91 15.66 -12.88
CA ARG A 62 10.87 17.10 -13.20
C ARG A 62 10.11 17.90 -12.16
N HIS A 63 8.88 17.47 -11.86
CA HIS A 63 7.94 18.20 -11.02
C HIS A 63 8.45 18.33 -9.58
N ALA A 64 9.00 17.26 -9.02
CA ALA A 64 9.63 17.26 -7.70
C ALA A 64 11.10 17.68 -7.72
N GLU A 65 11.69 17.98 -8.89
CA GLU A 65 13.09 18.40 -9.02
C GLU A 65 14.08 17.45 -8.32
N VAL A 66 13.85 16.15 -8.48
CA VAL A 66 14.58 15.09 -7.74
C VAL A 66 16.04 15.03 -8.22
N LYS A 67 16.98 15.21 -7.27
CA LYS A 67 18.43 15.23 -7.57
C LYS A 67 19.11 13.87 -7.46
N LEU A 68 18.59 12.99 -6.60
CA LEU A 68 19.13 11.67 -6.33
C LEU A 68 18.01 10.63 -6.39
N ILE A 69 18.22 9.56 -7.16
CA ILE A 69 17.27 8.44 -7.28
C ILE A 69 17.96 7.12 -6.96
N PHE A 70 17.33 6.31 -6.13
CA PHE A 70 17.65 4.90 -5.94
C PHE A 70 16.90 4.05 -6.98
N ALA A 71 17.60 3.14 -7.65
CA ALA A 71 17.03 2.22 -8.63
C ALA A 71 17.46 0.78 -8.33
N ASP A 72 16.51 -0.15 -8.39
CA ASP A 72 16.69 -1.58 -8.06
C ASP A 72 16.91 -2.47 -9.29
N GLU A 73 16.77 -1.94 -10.51
CA GLU A 73 16.99 -2.68 -11.76
C GLU A 73 17.84 -1.87 -12.74
N LEU A 74 18.74 -2.54 -13.48
CA LEU A 74 19.59 -1.89 -14.47
C LEU A 74 18.80 -1.29 -15.64
N THR A 75 17.63 -1.83 -15.96
CA THR A 75 16.69 -1.25 -16.94
C THR A 75 16.19 0.12 -16.50
N ARG A 76 15.87 0.29 -15.21
CA ARG A 76 15.49 1.59 -14.62
C ARG A 76 16.68 2.55 -14.61
N VAL A 77 17.90 2.07 -14.31
CA VAL A 77 19.13 2.87 -14.40
C VAL A 77 19.36 3.37 -15.83
N HIS A 78 19.26 2.49 -16.83
CA HIS A 78 19.38 2.84 -18.24
C HIS A 78 18.39 3.94 -18.64
N ASN A 79 17.11 3.74 -18.32
CA ASN A 79 16.06 4.72 -18.59
C ASN A 79 16.35 6.09 -17.96
N LEU A 80 16.81 6.13 -16.71
CA LEU A 80 17.16 7.38 -16.03
C LEU A 80 18.33 8.11 -16.71
N ILE A 81 19.30 7.38 -17.26
CA ILE A 81 20.42 7.96 -18.04
C ILE A 81 19.91 8.52 -19.37
N GLU A 82 19.07 7.77 -20.09
CA GLU A 82 18.48 8.22 -21.36
C GLU A 82 17.62 9.47 -21.18
N TRP A 83 16.82 9.53 -20.11
CA TRP A 83 15.92 10.65 -19.83
C TRP A 83 16.62 11.85 -19.19
N LYS A 84 17.96 11.86 -19.11
CA LYS A 84 18.71 12.93 -18.44
C LYS A 84 18.43 14.33 -18.99
N ASP A 85 18.19 14.42 -20.30
CA ASP A 85 17.91 15.69 -20.98
C ASP A 85 16.49 16.21 -20.64
N ASP A 86 15.57 15.30 -20.34
CA ASP A 86 14.22 15.61 -19.85
C ASP A 86 14.15 15.80 -18.33
N THR A 87 15.19 15.41 -17.58
CA THR A 87 15.21 15.36 -16.11
C THR A 87 16.42 16.11 -15.56
N LEU A 88 16.60 17.36 -15.98
CA LEU A 88 17.81 18.16 -15.73
C LEU A 88 18.26 18.26 -14.27
N ALA A 89 17.32 18.19 -13.32
CA ALA A 89 17.57 18.21 -11.88
C ALA A 89 18.29 16.96 -11.38
N LEU A 90 18.11 15.80 -12.03
CA LEU A 90 18.75 14.54 -11.67
C LEU A 90 20.27 14.64 -11.87
N LYS A 91 21.02 14.34 -10.81
CA LYS A 91 22.49 14.36 -10.80
C LYS A 91 23.10 13.02 -10.40
N ILE A 92 22.42 12.27 -9.53
CA ILE A 92 22.96 11.06 -8.92
C ILE A 92 21.96 9.91 -9.06
N ILE A 93 22.45 8.77 -9.52
CA ILE A 93 21.73 7.50 -9.53
C ILE A 93 22.46 6.55 -8.59
N ILE A 94 21.73 5.98 -7.64
CA ILE A 94 22.23 4.92 -6.76
C ILE A 94 21.58 3.61 -7.19
N THR A 95 22.36 2.62 -7.59
CA THR A 95 21.87 1.29 -7.98
C THR A 95 22.14 0.25 -6.89
N PHE A 96 21.20 -0.67 -6.70
CA PHE A 96 21.41 -1.85 -5.82
C PHE A 96 22.09 -3.03 -6.54
N ILE A 97 22.30 -2.92 -7.85
CA ILE A 97 22.95 -3.92 -8.71
C ILE A 97 24.24 -3.31 -9.25
N GLU A 98 25.29 -4.12 -9.37
CA GLU A 98 26.54 -3.70 -10.01
C GLU A 98 26.27 -3.25 -11.46
N PRO A 99 26.56 -1.99 -11.82
CA PRO A 99 26.34 -1.49 -13.17
C PRO A 99 27.41 -2.03 -14.12
N THR A 100 27.06 -2.15 -15.40
CA THR A 100 28.03 -2.51 -16.43
C THR A 100 28.93 -1.32 -16.77
N SER A 101 30.10 -1.60 -17.36
CA SER A 101 31.03 -0.58 -17.85
C SER A 101 30.37 0.38 -18.86
N GLU A 102 29.44 -0.14 -19.69
CA GLU A 102 28.69 0.66 -20.65
C GLU A 102 27.76 1.65 -19.95
N LEU A 103 27.04 1.23 -18.91
CA LEU A 103 26.16 2.12 -18.13
C LEU A 103 26.95 3.18 -17.38
N LEU A 104 28.11 2.83 -16.82
CA LEU A 104 29.00 3.79 -16.17
C LEU A 104 29.46 4.87 -17.15
N LYS A 105 29.91 4.47 -18.35
CA LYS A 105 30.34 5.39 -19.39
C LYS A 105 29.19 6.28 -19.88
N ALA A 106 28.01 5.69 -20.13
CA ALA A 106 26.83 6.44 -20.58
C ALA A 106 26.37 7.47 -19.52
N ALA A 107 26.43 7.11 -18.24
CA ALA A 107 26.15 8.05 -17.16
C ALA A 107 27.16 9.22 -17.15
N GLU A 108 28.45 8.92 -17.28
CA GLU A 108 29.51 9.94 -17.34
C GLU A 108 29.33 10.91 -18.53
N GLU A 109 29.07 10.39 -19.73
CA GLU A 109 28.78 11.18 -20.93
C GLU A 109 27.58 12.12 -20.76
N LYS A 110 26.61 11.71 -19.92
CA LYS A 110 25.41 12.50 -19.57
C LYS A 110 25.58 13.34 -18.30
N ASN A 111 26.79 13.43 -17.75
CA ASN A 111 27.09 14.15 -16.49
C ASN A 111 26.25 13.67 -15.30
N LEU A 112 26.03 12.36 -15.20
CA LEU A 112 25.38 11.68 -14.09
C LEU A 112 26.40 10.90 -13.27
N LYS A 113 26.29 11.01 -11.94
CA LYS A 113 27.04 10.16 -11.03
C LYS A 113 26.26 8.86 -10.79
N LEU A 114 26.76 7.75 -11.30
CA LEU A 114 26.22 6.42 -11.04
C LEU A 114 27.07 5.70 -9.98
N LEU A 115 26.47 5.32 -8.86
CA LEU A 115 27.14 4.60 -7.76
C LEU A 115 26.33 3.40 -7.32
N THR A 116 26.99 2.38 -6.77
CA THR A 116 26.32 1.30 -6.07
C THR A 116 25.89 1.73 -4.66
N TYR A 117 24.88 1.06 -4.11
CA TYR A 117 24.42 1.28 -2.74
C TYR A 117 25.51 1.01 -1.71
N ASP A 118 26.33 -0.03 -1.91
CA ASP A 118 27.45 -0.32 -1.01
C ASP A 118 28.50 0.79 -1.04
N LYS A 119 28.77 1.38 -2.22
CA LYS A 119 29.69 2.51 -2.30
C LYS A 119 29.14 3.75 -1.59
N LEU A 120 27.84 4.02 -1.70
CA LEU A 120 27.19 5.08 -0.93
C LEU A 120 27.36 4.87 0.58
N ARG A 121 27.13 3.64 1.06
CA ARG A 121 27.30 3.31 2.47
C ARG A 121 28.74 3.42 2.94
N GLU A 122 29.71 3.01 2.13
CA GLU A 122 31.14 3.17 2.41
C GLU A 122 31.51 4.65 2.57
N ILE A 123 31.06 5.50 1.64
CA ILE A 123 31.25 6.97 1.72
C ILE A 123 30.68 7.48 3.04
N GLY A 124 29.45 7.09 3.37
CA GLY A 124 28.80 7.54 4.60
C GLY A 124 29.45 7.02 5.88
N ARG A 125 29.95 5.78 5.89
CA ARG A 125 30.70 5.21 7.02
C ARG A 125 31.97 6.02 7.31
N ASN A 126 32.62 6.51 6.26
CA ASN A 126 33.83 7.32 6.39
C ASN A 126 33.54 8.80 6.72
N ASN A 127 32.27 9.23 6.65
CA ASN A 127 31.87 10.63 6.81
C ASN A 127 30.56 10.73 7.60
N LEU A 128 30.50 10.08 8.76
CA LEU A 128 29.29 10.06 9.58
C LEU A 128 28.89 11.46 10.02
N ILE A 129 27.60 11.74 9.92
CA ILE A 129 26.96 12.92 10.51
C ILE A 129 25.88 12.48 11.51
N ASP A 130 25.57 13.37 12.44
CA ASP A 130 24.48 13.16 13.40
C ASP A 130 23.12 13.14 12.71
N PHE A 131 22.17 12.44 13.32
CA PHE A 131 20.78 12.47 12.87
C PHE A 131 20.22 13.89 12.97
N VAL A 132 19.37 14.22 11.99
CA VAL A 132 18.62 15.48 11.95
C VAL A 132 17.15 15.08 11.92
N PRO A 133 16.58 14.71 13.07
CA PRO A 133 15.25 14.15 13.14
C PRO A 133 14.19 15.18 12.71
N PRO A 134 13.09 14.74 12.08
CA PRO A 134 12.04 15.60 11.57
C PRO A 134 11.08 16.03 12.68
N ASN A 135 10.38 17.15 12.45
CA ASN A 135 9.22 17.55 13.23
C ASN A 135 7.96 16.79 12.79
N VAL A 136 6.91 16.80 13.61
CA VAL A 136 5.65 16.11 13.29
C VAL A 136 4.97 16.64 12.02
N ASN A 137 5.12 17.93 11.71
CA ASN A 137 4.53 18.55 10.54
C ASN A 137 5.44 18.50 9.29
N ASP A 138 6.66 17.99 9.43
CA ASP A 138 7.57 17.81 8.30
C ASP A 138 7.03 16.68 7.39
N THR A 139 7.33 16.80 6.09
CA THR A 139 6.92 15.80 5.10
C THR A 139 7.67 14.50 5.34
N ALA A 140 6.95 13.41 5.60
CA ALA A 140 7.52 12.08 5.75
C ALA A 140 7.71 11.37 4.42
N LEU A 141 6.79 11.54 3.48
CA LEU A 141 6.89 10.99 2.14
C LEU A 141 5.95 11.70 1.17
N ILE A 142 6.27 11.62 -0.12
CA ILE A 142 5.38 12.06 -1.19
C ILE A 142 5.04 10.85 -2.05
N MET A 143 3.73 10.61 -2.23
CA MET A 143 3.23 9.54 -3.08
C MET A 143 2.43 10.12 -4.23
N TYR A 144 2.83 9.79 -5.46
CA TYR A 144 2.10 10.22 -6.64
C TYR A 144 0.93 9.29 -6.93
N THR A 145 -0.24 9.88 -7.19
CA THR A 145 -1.45 9.16 -7.59
C THR A 145 -1.79 9.48 -9.04
N SER A 146 -2.30 8.49 -9.77
CA SER A 146 -2.84 8.73 -11.11
C SER A 146 -4.15 9.53 -10.99
N GLY A 147 -4.20 10.71 -11.59
CA GLY A 147 -5.45 11.44 -11.78
C GLY A 147 -6.30 10.76 -12.86
N SER A 148 -7.63 10.97 -12.84
CA SER A 148 -8.55 10.42 -13.85
C SER A 148 -8.26 10.85 -15.28
N THR A 149 -7.61 11.98 -15.48
CA THR A 149 -7.54 12.65 -16.78
C THR A 149 -6.28 13.51 -16.95
N GLY A 150 -5.21 13.27 -16.18
CA GLY A 150 -4.05 14.19 -16.20
C GLY A 150 -2.78 13.66 -15.54
N GLU A 151 -1.81 14.56 -15.42
CA GLU A 151 -0.50 14.30 -14.81
C GLU A 151 -0.65 13.77 -13.37
N PRO A 152 0.25 12.88 -12.91
CA PRO A 152 0.21 12.36 -11.55
C PRO A 152 0.29 13.47 -10.49
N LYS A 153 -0.49 13.39 -9.42
CA LYS A 153 -0.46 14.40 -8.33
C LYS A 153 0.32 13.88 -7.14
N GLY A 154 1.29 14.65 -6.63
CA GLY A 154 2.11 14.24 -5.48
C GLY A 154 1.42 14.54 -4.15
N CYS A 155 0.86 13.55 -3.48
CA CYS A 155 0.27 13.71 -2.15
C CYS A 155 1.37 13.90 -1.10
N ILE A 156 1.36 15.05 -0.40
CA ILE A 156 2.30 15.35 0.68
C ILE A 156 1.80 14.75 1.99
N ILE A 157 2.47 13.70 2.45
CA ILE A 157 2.15 13.00 3.69
C ILE A 157 3.15 13.42 4.77
N THR A 158 2.69 14.08 5.82
CA THR A 158 3.55 14.46 6.96
C THR A 158 3.84 13.30 7.88
N HIS A 159 4.81 13.47 8.78
CA HIS A 159 5.07 12.49 9.85
C HIS A 159 3.83 12.27 10.72
N GLU A 160 3.11 13.33 11.11
CA GLU A 160 1.86 13.23 11.87
C GLU A 160 0.79 12.47 11.08
N ASN A 161 0.63 12.75 9.78
CA ASN A 161 -0.31 12.04 8.92
C ASN A 161 -0.04 10.53 8.94
N PHE A 162 1.20 10.17 8.65
CA PHE A 162 1.57 8.78 8.46
C PHE A 162 1.53 7.99 9.77
N ILE A 163 2.09 8.56 10.85
CA ILE A 163 2.08 7.95 12.18
C ILE A 163 0.66 7.77 12.68
N THR A 164 -0.21 8.78 12.57
CA THR A 164 -1.62 8.66 13.02
C THR A 164 -2.30 7.45 12.37
N ALA A 165 -2.15 7.31 11.05
CA ALA A 165 -2.75 6.19 10.33
C ALA A 165 -2.08 4.85 10.67
N MET A 166 -0.74 4.78 10.69
CA MET A 166 0.00 3.54 10.94
C MET A 166 -0.23 3.01 12.34
N PHE A 167 -0.24 3.89 13.36
CA PHE A 167 -0.55 3.51 14.73
C PHE A 167 -1.99 3.03 14.87
N GLY A 168 -2.96 3.69 14.23
CA GLY A 168 -4.34 3.23 14.29
C GLY A 168 -4.56 1.88 13.59
N CYS A 169 -3.90 1.65 12.44
CA CYS A 169 -3.89 0.33 11.79
C CYS A 169 -3.17 -0.72 12.63
N ALA A 170 -2.02 -0.38 13.22
CA ALA A 170 -1.26 -1.28 14.06
C ALA A 170 -2.04 -1.65 15.34
N ALA A 171 -2.71 -0.70 15.97
CA ALA A 171 -3.58 -0.96 17.12
C ALA A 171 -4.75 -1.88 16.76
N ALA A 172 -5.35 -1.68 15.57
CA ALA A 172 -6.37 -2.59 15.06
C ALA A 172 -5.81 -4.01 14.94
N ILE A 173 -4.65 -4.18 14.29
CA ILE A 173 -3.94 -5.47 14.12
C ILE A 173 -3.51 -6.06 15.48
N ASP A 174 -3.04 -5.26 16.42
CA ASP A 174 -2.54 -5.71 17.72
C ASP A 174 -3.64 -6.26 18.61
N LEU A 175 -4.82 -5.60 18.62
CA LEU A 175 -6.00 -6.16 19.27
C LEU A 175 -6.35 -7.55 18.74
N GLU A 176 -6.12 -7.81 17.45
CA GLU A 176 -6.27 -9.13 16.85
C GLU A 176 -5.12 -10.06 17.23
N SER A 177 -3.88 -9.56 17.29
CA SER A 177 -2.69 -10.32 17.67
C SER A 177 -2.79 -10.83 19.11
N LEU A 178 -3.31 -10.01 20.03
CA LEU A 178 -3.61 -10.42 21.40
C LEU A 178 -4.63 -11.55 21.46
N ALA A 179 -5.61 -11.56 20.54
CA ALA A 179 -6.60 -12.63 20.46
C ALA A 179 -6.00 -13.97 19.98
N ILE A 180 -4.91 -13.96 19.22
CA ILE A 180 -4.26 -15.15 18.66
C ILE A 180 -2.85 -15.44 19.21
N ASN A 181 -2.34 -14.58 20.09
CA ASN A 181 -1.00 -14.59 20.69
C ASN A 181 0.14 -14.80 19.67
N GLU A 182 0.10 -14.09 18.54
CA GLU A 182 1.07 -14.24 17.44
C GLU A 182 1.45 -12.89 16.82
N VAL A 183 2.76 -12.65 16.70
CA VAL A 183 3.31 -11.47 16.03
C VAL A 183 3.04 -11.54 14.52
N PRO A 184 2.60 -10.45 13.86
CA PRO A 184 2.25 -10.51 12.43
C PRO A 184 3.47 -10.78 11.54
N ARG A 185 3.27 -11.68 10.57
CA ARG A 185 4.24 -12.01 9.52
C ARG A 185 3.54 -11.82 8.17
N ALA A 186 4.00 -10.89 7.34
CA ALA A 186 3.40 -10.66 6.01
C ALA A 186 4.43 -10.72 4.89
N LEU A 187 4.02 -11.32 3.78
CA LEU A 187 4.75 -11.24 2.53
C LEU A 187 4.27 -10.00 1.76
N ASN A 188 5.12 -8.98 1.63
CA ASN A 188 4.82 -7.80 0.85
C ASN A 188 5.15 -8.00 -0.63
N PHE A 189 4.11 -8.13 -1.44
CA PHE A 189 4.16 -8.14 -2.91
C PHE A 189 3.45 -6.91 -3.51
N LEU A 190 2.97 -6.00 -2.65
CA LEU A 190 2.31 -4.76 -3.06
C LEU A 190 3.36 -3.67 -3.30
N PRO A 191 3.21 -2.82 -4.34
CA PRO A 191 4.16 -1.73 -4.60
C PRO A 191 4.34 -0.82 -3.39
N MET A 192 5.58 -0.53 -3.01
CA MET A 192 5.89 0.38 -1.90
C MET A 192 5.74 1.86 -2.28
N ALA A 193 5.68 2.17 -3.57
CA ALA A 193 5.27 3.50 -4.05
C ALA A 193 3.75 3.77 -3.84
N HIS A 194 2.98 2.76 -3.42
CA HIS A 194 1.56 2.87 -3.11
C HIS A 194 1.32 2.76 -1.60
N MET A 195 0.39 3.56 -1.06
CA MET A 195 0.16 3.69 0.38
C MET A 195 -0.14 2.35 1.07
N PHE A 196 -0.93 1.48 0.43
CA PHE A 196 -1.26 0.17 1.01
C PHE A 196 -0.01 -0.74 1.21
N GLY A 197 0.89 -0.78 0.24
CA GLY A 197 2.12 -1.58 0.33
C GLY A 197 3.09 -0.98 1.34
N CYS A 198 3.35 0.33 1.25
CA CYS A 198 4.22 1.03 2.20
C CYS A 198 3.70 0.94 3.64
N GLY A 199 2.41 1.23 3.84
CA GLY A 199 1.78 1.22 5.16
C GLY A 199 1.76 -0.16 5.79
N THR A 200 1.56 -1.23 5.00
CA THR A 200 1.65 -2.61 5.52
C THR A 200 3.05 -2.88 6.09
N VAL A 201 4.11 -2.51 5.36
CA VAL A 201 5.49 -2.72 5.83
C VAL A 201 5.75 -1.95 7.12
N VAL A 202 5.35 -0.67 7.18
CA VAL A 202 5.59 0.20 8.34
C VAL A 202 4.79 -0.26 9.56
N ALA A 203 3.51 -0.58 9.41
CA ALA A 203 2.65 -1.04 10.51
C ALA A 203 3.15 -2.38 11.11
N ILE A 204 3.55 -3.33 10.28
CA ILE A 204 4.10 -4.62 10.76
C ILE A 204 5.44 -4.41 11.45
N THR A 205 6.32 -3.59 10.88
CA THR A 205 7.62 -3.27 11.48
C THR A 205 7.43 -2.60 12.85
N TYR A 206 6.45 -1.70 12.98
CA TYR A 206 6.10 -1.05 14.25
C TYR A 206 5.67 -2.05 15.33
N LEU A 207 4.92 -3.09 14.94
CA LEU A 207 4.49 -4.18 15.84
C LEU A 207 5.61 -5.18 16.18
N GLY A 208 6.84 -4.95 15.73
CA GLY A 208 7.95 -5.89 15.89
C GLY A 208 7.79 -7.17 15.05
N GLY A 209 6.96 -7.12 14.00
CA GLY A 209 6.68 -8.26 13.13
C GLY A 209 7.67 -8.45 12.00
N GLU A 210 7.41 -9.49 11.20
CA GLU A 210 8.27 -9.89 10.09
C GLU A 210 7.66 -9.52 8.74
N VAL A 211 8.46 -8.90 7.89
CA VAL A 211 8.08 -8.58 6.51
C VAL A 211 8.98 -9.35 5.55
N GLY A 212 8.41 -10.30 4.83
CA GLY A 212 9.03 -10.93 3.67
C GLY A 212 8.79 -10.08 2.42
N PHE A 213 9.69 -10.14 1.45
CA PHE A 213 9.51 -9.51 0.14
C PHE A 213 9.51 -10.58 -0.94
N TRP A 214 8.55 -10.50 -1.85
CA TRP A 214 8.47 -11.42 -2.99
C TRP A 214 9.65 -11.27 -3.96
N GLN A 215 9.87 -12.27 -4.81
CA GLN A 215 10.94 -12.27 -5.81
C GLN A 215 10.70 -11.33 -7.01
N GLY A 216 9.62 -10.56 -7.02
CA GLY A 216 9.24 -9.69 -8.14
C GLY A 216 8.65 -10.42 -9.36
N LYS A 217 8.42 -11.74 -9.26
CA LYS A 217 7.92 -12.59 -10.34
C LYS A 217 6.56 -13.19 -9.98
N VAL A 218 5.54 -12.85 -10.77
CA VAL A 218 4.14 -13.26 -10.50
C VAL A 218 3.96 -14.77 -10.50
N ASP A 219 4.67 -15.48 -11.38
CA ASP A 219 4.66 -16.95 -11.46
C ASP A 219 5.33 -17.63 -10.26
N LYS A 220 6.17 -16.90 -9.52
CA LYS A 220 6.85 -17.36 -8.29
C LYS A 220 6.16 -16.96 -7.00
N LEU A 221 5.12 -16.12 -7.05
CA LEU A 221 4.45 -15.60 -5.86
C LEU A 221 3.92 -16.71 -4.92
N LEU A 222 3.39 -17.82 -5.47
CA LEU A 222 2.95 -18.95 -4.65
C LEU A 222 4.11 -19.79 -4.06
N ASP A 223 5.30 -19.73 -4.68
CA ASP A 223 6.50 -20.32 -4.09
C ASP A 223 6.91 -19.47 -2.88
N ASP A 224 6.96 -18.14 -3.05
CA ASP A 224 7.28 -17.19 -1.97
C ASP A 224 6.36 -17.34 -0.76
N PHE A 225 5.05 -17.50 -0.99
CA PHE A 225 4.09 -17.73 0.09
C PHE A 225 4.34 -19.05 0.83
N ARG A 226 4.68 -20.12 0.11
CA ARG A 226 4.94 -21.44 0.69
C ARG A 226 6.19 -21.44 1.55
N ASP A 227 7.22 -20.73 1.11
CA ASP A 227 8.50 -20.66 1.81
C ASP A 227 8.41 -19.73 3.03
N PHE A 228 7.84 -18.54 2.87
CA PHE A 228 7.77 -17.54 3.94
C PHE A 228 6.74 -17.89 5.03
N ARG A 229 5.63 -18.54 4.64
CA ARG A 229 4.51 -18.94 5.53
C ARG A 229 3.97 -17.76 6.35
N PRO A 230 3.40 -16.73 5.71
CA PRO A 230 2.87 -15.57 6.43
C PRO A 230 1.65 -15.92 7.30
N THR A 231 1.36 -15.04 8.26
CA THR A 231 0.19 -15.10 9.13
C THR A 231 -0.83 -14.01 8.78
N LEU A 232 -0.38 -12.93 8.14
CA LEU A 232 -1.19 -11.83 7.62
C LEU A 232 -1.07 -11.74 6.09
N LEU A 233 -2.20 -11.76 5.40
CA LEU A 233 -2.29 -11.60 3.95
C LEU A 233 -2.92 -10.24 3.60
N SER A 234 -2.08 -9.25 3.27
CA SER A 234 -2.54 -8.00 2.64
C SER A 234 -2.73 -8.21 1.14
N ILE A 235 -3.95 -8.06 0.64
CA ILE A 235 -4.30 -8.48 -0.72
C ILE A 235 -5.32 -7.56 -1.41
N VAL A 236 -5.13 -7.32 -2.70
CA VAL A 236 -6.11 -6.59 -3.52
C VAL A 236 -7.20 -7.54 -4.05
N PRO A 237 -8.45 -7.09 -4.21
CA PRO A 237 -9.57 -7.93 -4.66
C PRO A 237 -9.30 -8.73 -5.93
N ARG A 238 -8.53 -8.17 -6.88
CA ARG A 238 -8.18 -8.84 -8.14
C ARG A 238 -7.53 -10.22 -7.92
N LEU A 239 -6.68 -10.38 -6.91
CA LEU A 239 -6.01 -11.66 -6.65
C LEU A 239 -6.95 -12.66 -5.95
N LEU A 240 -7.81 -12.18 -5.04
CA LEU A 240 -8.86 -13.00 -4.44
C LEU A 240 -9.88 -13.49 -5.48
N ASN A 241 -10.29 -12.62 -6.42
CA ASN A 241 -11.16 -12.98 -7.54
C ASN A 241 -10.52 -14.08 -8.41
N ARG A 242 -9.24 -13.93 -8.78
CA ARG A 242 -8.52 -14.97 -9.54
C ARG A 242 -8.46 -16.31 -8.81
N LEU A 243 -8.22 -16.29 -7.50
CA LEU A 243 -8.23 -17.50 -6.67
C LEU A 243 -9.63 -18.14 -6.67
N TYR A 244 -10.66 -17.33 -6.44
CA TYR A 244 -12.06 -17.77 -6.47
C TYR A 244 -12.43 -18.41 -7.81
N ASP A 245 -12.16 -17.73 -8.92
CA ASP A 245 -12.48 -18.21 -10.26
C ASP A 245 -11.76 -19.50 -10.59
N LYS A 246 -10.47 -19.62 -10.23
CA LYS A 246 -9.70 -20.85 -10.43
C LYS A 246 -10.33 -22.01 -9.67
N VAL A 247 -10.57 -21.87 -8.37
CA VAL A 247 -11.15 -22.93 -7.53
C VAL A 247 -12.56 -23.28 -8.01
N ARG A 248 -13.39 -22.27 -8.30
CA ARG A 248 -14.74 -22.46 -8.82
C ARG A 248 -14.69 -23.24 -10.13
N SER A 249 -13.83 -22.87 -11.09
CA SER A 249 -13.71 -23.56 -12.37
C SER A 249 -13.30 -25.03 -12.22
N GLU A 250 -12.36 -25.34 -11.32
CA GLU A 250 -11.91 -26.71 -11.05
C GLU A 250 -13.01 -27.57 -10.43
N ILE A 251 -13.85 -26.98 -9.57
CA ILE A 251 -14.96 -27.70 -8.94
C ILE A 251 -16.14 -27.84 -9.90
N LEU A 252 -16.44 -26.82 -10.72
CA LEU A 252 -17.51 -26.85 -11.71
C LEU A 252 -17.30 -27.96 -12.76
N LYS A 253 -16.05 -28.32 -13.08
CA LYS A 253 -15.72 -29.47 -13.93
C LYS A 253 -16.25 -30.80 -13.37
N LYS A 254 -16.54 -30.89 -12.06
CA LYS A 254 -17.10 -32.08 -11.40
C LYS A 254 -18.63 -32.16 -11.48
N GLY A 255 -19.28 -31.31 -12.28
CA GLY A 255 -20.73 -31.33 -12.51
C GLY A 255 -21.55 -30.91 -11.30
N LEU A 256 -22.79 -31.42 -11.21
CA LEU A 256 -23.76 -31.04 -10.19
C LEU A 256 -23.28 -31.35 -8.76
N LEU A 257 -22.64 -32.51 -8.57
CA LEU A 257 -22.09 -32.91 -7.27
C LEU A 257 -21.00 -31.96 -6.78
N GLY A 258 -20.12 -31.51 -7.68
CA GLY A 258 -19.11 -30.49 -7.36
C GLY A 258 -19.72 -29.18 -6.89
N ARG A 259 -20.79 -28.71 -7.56
CA ARG A 259 -21.52 -27.48 -7.18
C ARG A 259 -22.14 -27.59 -5.79
N ILE A 260 -22.81 -28.71 -5.51
CA ILE A 260 -23.42 -28.95 -4.20
C ILE A 260 -22.36 -29.00 -3.11
N LEU A 261 -21.26 -29.75 -3.34
CA LEU A 261 -20.15 -29.85 -2.42
C LEU A 261 -19.54 -28.48 -2.09
N PHE A 262 -19.31 -27.64 -3.11
CA PHE A 262 -18.76 -26.31 -2.92
C PHE A 262 -19.66 -25.44 -2.04
N ARG A 263 -20.96 -25.39 -2.34
CA ARG A 263 -21.93 -24.62 -1.56
C ARG A 263 -22.01 -25.11 -0.11
N LEU A 264 -22.04 -26.42 0.10
CA LEU A 264 -22.05 -27.01 1.45
C LEU A 264 -20.76 -26.69 2.21
N ALA A 265 -19.60 -26.77 1.57
CA ALA A 265 -18.31 -26.45 2.19
C ALA A 265 -18.27 -25.00 2.68
N ILE A 266 -18.66 -24.05 1.83
CA ILE A 266 -18.71 -22.63 2.17
C ILE A 266 -19.71 -22.37 3.28
N TYR A 267 -20.94 -22.87 3.14
CA TYR A 267 -22.00 -22.68 4.14
C TYR A 267 -21.60 -23.17 5.53
N ASN A 268 -21.07 -24.39 5.62
CA ASN A 268 -20.68 -24.98 6.90
C ASN A 268 -19.49 -24.25 7.54
N LYS A 269 -18.47 -23.88 6.76
CA LYS A 269 -17.33 -23.11 7.28
C LYS A 269 -17.76 -21.74 7.79
N LEU A 270 -18.62 -21.03 7.06
CA LEU A 270 -19.13 -19.74 7.53
C LEU A 270 -19.99 -19.90 8.79
N ALA A 271 -20.75 -20.99 8.94
CA ALA A 271 -21.51 -21.25 10.15
C ALA A 271 -20.62 -21.45 11.39
N LEU A 272 -19.46 -22.09 11.25
CA LEU A 272 -18.46 -22.21 12.32
C LEU A 272 -17.83 -20.86 12.65
N ILE A 273 -17.40 -20.11 11.63
CA ILE A 273 -16.76 -18.79 11.81
C ILE A 273 -17.70 -17.81 12.53
N ARG A 274 -19.01 -17.82 12.21
CA ARG A 274 -19.99 -16.97 12.92
C ARG A 274 -20.13 -17.28 14.41
N ARG A 275 -19.72 -18.48 14.85
CA ARG A 275 -19.68 -18.89 16.27
C ARG A 275 -18.30 -18.63 16.90
N GLY A 276 -17.38 -17.99 16.18
CA GLY A 276 -15.99 -17.80 16.60
C GLY A 276 -15.10 -19.03 16.43
N ASP A 277 -15.59 -20.08 15.75
CA ASP A 277 -14.79 -21.28 15.46
C ASP A 277 -14.06 -21.16 14.12
N PHE A 278 -12.75 -20.91 14.20
CA PHE A 278 -11.84 -20.81 13.06
C PHE A 278 -11.07 -22.11 12.78
N SER A 279 -11.51 -23.24 13.33
CA SER A 279 -10.83 -24.54 13.18
C SER A 279 -10.59 -24.92 11.72
N GLN A 280 -9.37 -25.39 11.42
CA GLN A 280 -8.93 -25.77 10.07
C GLN A 280 -8.87 -27.30 9.85
N ASN A 281 -9.57 -28.10 10.67
CA ASN A 281 -9.52 -29.57 10.65
C ASN A 281 -10.90 -30.23 10.39
N THR A 282 -11.81 -29.50 9.74
CA THR A 282 -13.12 -30.05 9.38
C THR A 282 -13.03 -30.98 8.17
N ILE A 283 -14.11 -31.70 7.88
CA ILE A 283 -14.19 -32.50 6.65
C ILE A 283 -14.04 -31.63 5.38
N TRP A 284 -14.54 -30.41 5.41
CA TRP A 284 -14.47 -29.44 4.31
C TRP A 284 -13.04 -28.94 4.07
N ASP A 285 -12.27 -28.82 5.14
CA ASP A 285 -10.86 -28.47 5.09
C ASP A 285 -10.04 -29.55 4.36
N LYS A 286 -10.20 -30.81 4.75
CA LYS A 286 -9.51 -31.96 4.13
C LYS A 286 -9.86 -32.13 2.66
N ILE A 287 -11.12 -31.90 2.30
CA ILE A 287 -11.62 -32.08 0.93
C ILE A 287 -11.18 -30.93 0.00
N LEU A 288 -11.26 -29.69 0.47
CA LEU A 288 -11.15 -28.50 -0.38
C LEU A 288 -10.10 -27.50 0.12
N PHE A 289 -10.27 -26.97 1.33
CA PHE A 289 -9.59 -25.74 1.72
C PHE A 289 -8.11 -25.90 2.12
N ASP A 290 -7.69 -27.09 2.56
CA ASP A 290 -6.27 -27.36 2.89
C ASP A 290 -5.36 -27.17 1.68
N LYS A 291 -5.82 -27.56 0.49
CA LYS A 291 -5.06 -27.39 -0.76
C LYS A 291 -4.83 -25.90 -1.06
N ILE A 292 -5.84 -25.07 -0.79
CA ILE A 292 -5.76 -23.62 -0.98
C ILE A 292 -4.81 -23.04 0.07
N ARG A 293 -5.03 -23.31 1.36
CA ARG A 293 -4.19 -22.76 2.44
C ARG A 293 -2.72 -23.14 2.29
N ARG A 294 -2.42 -24.37 1.86
CA ARG A 294 -1.03 -24.82 1.61
C ARG A 294 -0.33 -24.01 0.53
N GLN A 295 -1.02 -23.50 -0.49
CA GLN A 295 -0.43 -22.60 -1.49
C GLN A 295 -0.02 -21.25 -0.89
N PHE A 296 -0.66 -20.85 0.22
CA PHE A 296 -0.34 -19.63 0.96
C PHE A 296 0.50 -19.91 2.23
N GLY A 297 1.20 -21.05 2.29
CA GLY A 297 2.07 -21.44 3.41
C GLY A 297 1.36 -22.00 4.66
N GLY A 298 0.03 -22.05 4.66
CA GLY A 298 -0.80 -22.73 5.65
C GLY A 298 -0.94 -22.01 7.01
N GLN A 299 -0.34 -20.82 7.17
CA GLN A 299 -0.32 -20.09 8.44
C GLN A 299 -1.18 -18.83 8.45
N ILE A 300 -1.87 -18.49 7.35
CA ILE A 300 -2.77 -17.34 7.31
C ILE A 300 -3.78 -17.41 8.47
N ARG A 301 -3.84 -16.33 9.25
CA ARG A 301 -4.80 -16.07 10.34
C ARG A 301 -5.60 -14.78 10.11
N ARG A 302 -5.13 -13.93 9.20
CA ARG A 302 -5.74 -12.64 8.89
C ARG A 302 -5.60 -12.33 7.41
N VAL A 303 -6.67 -11.80 6.82
CA VAL A 303 -6.69 -11.29 5.46
C VAL A 303 -7.18 -9.86 5.50
N VAL A 304 -6.42 -8.93 4.94
CA VAL A 304 -6.83 -7.54 4.78
C VAL A 304 -6.99 -7.26 3.29
N SER A 305 -8.19 -6.87 2.87
CA SER A 305 -8.48 -6.48 1.50
C SER A 305 -8.82 -5.01 1.36
N SER A 306 -8.19 -4.34 0.41
CA SER A 306 -8.36 -2.90 0.17
C SER A 306 -8.06 -2.51 -1.28
N SER A 307 -8.08 -1.21 -1.58
CA SER A 307 -7.82 -0.57 -2.88
C SER A 307 -8.91 -0.70 -3.95
N ALA A 308 -9.85 -1.64 -3.82
CA ALA A 308 -11.01 -1.80 -4.71
C ALA A 308 -12.16 -2.53 -3.99
N PRO A 309 -13.39 -2.51 -4.53
CA PRO A 309 -14.49 -3.30 -4.01
C PRO A 309 -14.25 -4.82 -4.14
N LEU A 310 -14.68 -5.59 -3.14
CA LEU A 310 -14.74 -7.05 -3.17
C LEU A 310 -16.20 -7.50 -3.22
N SER A 311 -16.53 -8.48 -4.05
CA SER A 311 -17.90 -9.00 -4.09
C SER A 311 -18.20 -9.84 -2.84
N ALA A 312 -19.45 -9.83 -2.39
CA ALA A 312 -19.86 -10.60 -1.22
C ALA A 312 -19.56 -12.11 -1.36
N GLU A 313 -19.73 -12.64 -2.56
CA GLU A 313 -19.45 -14.05 -2.89
C GLU A 313 -17.97 -14.39 -2.67
N VAL A 314 -17.06 -13.51 -3.12
CA VAL A 314 -15.61 -13.73 -3.02
C VAL A 314 -15.12 -13.50 -1.59
N CYS A 315 -15.69 -12.51 -0.88
CA CYS A 315 -15.43 -12.28 0.54
C CYS A 315 -15.81 -13.52 1.38
N GLN A 316 -17.02 -14.04 1.20
CA GLN A 316 -17.50 -15.25 1.86
C GLN A 316 -16.65 -16.47 1.53
N PHE A 317 -16.24 -16.61 0.26
CA PHE A 317 -15.32 -17.65 -0.15
C PHE A 317 -13.98 -17.55 0.56
N ALA A 318 -13.36 -16.37 0.58
CA ALA A 318 -12.07 -16.17 1.21
C ALA A 318 -12.12 -16.41 2.72
N ARG A 319 -13.18 -15.95 3.41
CA ARG A 319 -13.43 -16.26 4.83
C ARG A 319 -13.48 -17.77 5.07
N ALA A 320 -14.25 -18.51 4.27
CA ALA A 320 -14.35 -19.96 4.42
C ALA A 320 -13.03 -20.69 4.08
N ALA A 321 -12.34 -20.25 3.03
CA ALA A 321 -11.12 -20.87 2.53
C ALA A 321 -9.94 -20.72 3.48
N PHE A 322 -9.69 -19.50 3.95
CA PHE A 322 -8.63 -19.25 4.92
C PHE A 322 -9.06 -19.56 6.35
N SER A 323 -10.37 -19.63 6.62
CA SER A 323 -10.93 -19.92 7.95
C SER A 323 -10.34 -18.96 8.99
N CYS A 324 -10.47 -17.66 8.72
CA CYS A 324 -9.76 -16.62 9.45
C CYS A 324 -10.53 -15.29 9.42
N PHE A 325 -10.04 -14.29 10.15
CA PHE A 325 -10.57 -12.92 10.06
C PHE A 325 -10.26 -12.35 8.67
N LEU A 326 -11.29 -11.84 8.00
CA LEU A 326 -11.15 -11.12 6.73
C LEU A 326 -11.73 -9.73 6.92
N ILE A 327 -10.91 -8.74 6.62
CA ILE A 327 -11.21 -7.34 6.83
C ILE A 327 -11.22 -6.65 5.48
N GLU A 328 -12.34 -6.07 5.10
CA GLU A 328 -12.39 -5.09 4.03
C GLU A 328 -12.11 -3.69 4.61
N ALA A 329 -11.20 -2.96 3.98
CA ALA A 329 -10.82 -1.61 4.40
C ALA A 329 -10.91 -0.64 3.24
N TYR A 330 -11.41 0.56 3.51
CA TYR A 330 -11.50 1.66 2.56
C TYR A 330 -10.47 2.73 2.87
N GLY A 331 -9.77 3.20 1.85
CA GLY A 331 -8.80 4.27 1.95
C GLY A 331 -8.38 4.80 0.58
N GLN A 332 -7.78 5.98 0.60
CA GLN A 332 -7.14 6.63 -0.54
C GLN A 332 -5.79 7.17 -0.07
N THR A 333 -4.87 7.50 -0.98
CA THR A 333 -3.57 8.09 -0.57
C THR A 333 -3.75 9.36 0.25
N GLU A 334 -4.75 10.18 -0.09
CA GLU A 334 -5.09 11.46 0.54
C GLU A 334 -5.56 11.34 2.00
N CYS A 335 -6.05 10.18 2.43
CA CYS A 335 -6.47 9.94 3.83
C CYS A 335 -5.79 8.74 4.50
N VAL A 336 -4.92 8.04 3.76
CA VAL A 336 -4.34 6.73 4.07
C VAL A 336 -5.40 5.63 4.19
N ILE A 337 -6.32 5.78 5.14
CA ILE A 337 -7.39 4.85 5.44
C ILE A 337 -8.56 5.58 6.09
N GLY A 338 -9.77 5.33 5.61
CA GLY A 338 -11.02 5.93 6.05
C GLY A 338 -11.80 5.03 7.00
N CYS A 339 -12.15 3.84 6.52
CA CYS A 339 -12.97 2.85 7.24
C CYS A 339 -12.27 1.48 7.30
N TRP A 340 -12.60 0.71 8.34
CA TRP A 340 -12.03 -0.61 8.61
C TRP A 340 -13.09 -1.54 9.21
N GLN A 341 -13.24 -2.75 8.67
CA GLN A 341 -14.09 -3.78 9.27
C GLN A 341 -13.51 -4.28 10.60
N THR A 342 -14.35 -4.32 11.63
CA THR A 342 -13.94 -4.88 12.93
C THR A 342 -13.81 -6.40 12.87
N LEU A 343 -13.06 -6.99 13.80
CA LEU A 343 -12.78 -8.43 13.85
C LEU A 343 -14.01 -9.35 13.75
N HIS A 344 -15.13 -8.92 14.32
CA HIS A 344 -16.36 -9.72 14.37
C HIS A 344 -17.39 -9.29 13.32
N ASP A 345 -17.03 -8.30 12.48
CA ASP A 345 -17.85 -7.94 11.34
C ASP A 345 -17.77 -9.06 10.29
N MET A 346 -18.93 -9.69 10.06
CA MET A 346 -19.13 -10.78 9.11
C MET A 346 -19.93 -10.33 7.89
N GLU A 347 -20.31 -9.05 7.82
CA GLU A 347 -20.95 -8.48 6.64
C GLU A 347 -19.96 -8.45 5.47
N SER A 348 -20.49 -8.54 4.26
CA SER A 348 -19.71 -8.64 3.03
C SER A 348 -20.12 -7.54 2.07
N GLY A 349 -19.16 -6.91 1.39
CA GLY A 349 -19.44 -5.72 0.57
C GLY A 349 -19.62 -4.43 1.40
N GLU A 350 -19.11 -4.43 2.63
CA GLU A 350 -19.05 -3.27 3.51
C GLU A 350 -17.60 -3.07 3.95
N THR A 351 -17.21 -1.83 4.21
CA THR A 351 -15.83 -1.43 4.56
C THR A 351 -15.67 -1.15 6.04
N GLY A 352 -16.70 -1.47 6.84
CA GLY A 352 -16.71 -1.35 8.28
C GLY A 352 -16.99 0.06 8.79
N ILE A 353 -16.46 0.38 9.96
CA ILE A 353 -16.69 1.64 10.66
C ILE A 353 -15.56 2.64 10.38
N PRO A 354 -15.75 3.95 10.61
CA PRO A 354 -14.65 4.90 10.64
C PRO A 354 -13.52 4.40 11.54
N THR A 355 -12.27 4.53 11.08
CA THR A 355 -11.13 4.23 11.96
C THR A 355 -11.11 5.18 13.15
N ILE A 356 -10.50 4.74 14.26
CA ILE A 356 -10.52 5.44 15.56
C ILE A 356 -9.99 6.88 15.55
N PHE A 357 -9.28 7.27 14.50
CA PHE A 357 -8.68 8.60 14.33
C PHE A 357 -9.41 9.47 13.29
N ASN A 358 -10.47 8.97 12.67
CA ASN A 358 -11.21 9.68 11.63
C ASN A 358 -12.57 10.16 12.11
N HIS A 359 -12.89 11.42 11.79
CA HIS A 359 -14.27 11.87 11.71
C HIS A 359 -14.75 11.73 10.27
N ILE A 360 -15.96 11.18 10.09
CA ILE A 360 -16.56 10.98 8.76
C ILE A 360 -17.97 11.57 8.76
N LYS A 361 -18.29 12.34 7.71
CA LYS A 361 -19.64 12.81 7.39
C LYS A 361 -19.98 12.46 5.94
N LEU A 362 -21.28 12.45 5.63
CA LEU A 362 -21.76 12.43 4.24
C LEU A 362 -22.21 13.83 3.85
N VAL A 363 -21.92 14.22 2.63
CA VAL A 363 -22.36 15.49 2.02
C VAL A 363 -23.19 15.16 0.78
N ASP A 364 -24.23 15.96 0.52
CA ASP A 364 -25.12 15.76 -0.61
C ASP A 364 -24.36 15.75 -1.95
N VAL A 365 -24.84 14.94 -2.89
CA VAL A 365 -24.43 14.90 -4.28
C VAL A 365 -25.69 15.00 -5.15
N PRO A 366 -26.31 16.20 -5.23
CA PRO A 366 -27.60 16.38 -5.92
C PRO A 366 -27.55 15.98 -7.40
N GLU A 367 -26.39 16.14 -8.05
CA GLU A 367 -26.18 15.74 -9.45
C GLU A 367 -26.34 14.24 -9.72
N LYS A 368 -26.31 13.41 -8.66
CA LYS A 368 -26.50 11.96 -8.71
C LYS A 368 -27.67 11.46 -7.86
N ASP A 369 -28.53 12.37 -7.38
CA ASP A 369 -29.68 12.04 -6.52
C ASP A 369 -29.29 11.34 -5.21
N TYR A 370 -28.16 11.74 -4.61
CA TYR A 370 -27.71 11.26 -3.30
C TYR A 370 -27.79 12.37 -2.24
N TYR A 371 -28.48 12.09 -1.13
CA TYR A 371 -28.68 13.04 -0.03
C TYR A 371 -28.31 12.44 1.32
N ALA A 372 -27.53 13.18 2.11
CA ALA A 372 -26.96 12.75 3.37
C ALA A 372 -28.05 12.41 4.42
N GLU A 373 -29.20 13.08 4.36
CA GLU A 373 -30.37 12.76 5.19
C GLU A 373 -30.87 11.32 4.99
N ASN A 374 -30.69 10.78 3.78
CA ASN A 374 -31.02 9.40 3.41
C ASN A 374 -29.87 8.43 3.71
N GLY A 375 -28.83 8.89 4.41
CA GLY A 375 -27.65 8.10 4.75
C GLY A 375 -26.75 7.78 3.56
N VAL A 376 -26.82 8.56 2.47
CA VAL A 376 -26.01 8.38 1.26
C VAL A 376 -25.43 9.72 0.78
N GLY A 377 -24.18 9.76 0.35
CA GLY A 377 -23.57 11.01 -0.11
C GLY A 377 -22.07 10.90 -0.31
N GLU A 378 -21.42 12.00 -0.67
CA GLU A 378 -19.96 12.09 -0.73
C GLU A 378 -19.36 11.88 0.65
N ILE A 379 -18.42 10.95 0.76
CA ILE A 379 -17.67 10.70 1.99
C ILE A 379 -16.71 11.86 2.19
N CYS A 380 -16.84 12.55 3.31
CA CYS A 380 -15.92 13.58 3.73
C CYS A 380 -15.21 13.16 5.01
N ILE A 381 -13.88 13.25 5.04
CA ILE A 381 -13.04 12.77 6.15
C ILE A 381 -12.29 13.94 6.76
N ARG A 382 -12.30 14.05 8.08
CA ARG A 382 -11.43 14.99 8.81
C ARG A 382 -10.63 14.22 9.84
N SER A 383 -9.31 14.36 9.77
CA SER A 383 -8.38 13.56 10.56
C SER A 383 -6.98 14.16 10.50
N LYS A 384 -6.16 13.86 11.51
CA LYS A 384 -4.72 14.10 11.43
C LYS A 384 -4.04 13.22 10.38
N ALA A 385 -4.68 12.14 9.91
CA ALA A 385 -4.19 11.28 8.82
C ALA A 385 -4.43 11.85 7.41
N VAL A 386 -5.26 12.89 7.26
CA VAL A 386 -5.48 13.55 5.96
C VAL A 386 -4.20 14.25 5.53
N PHE A 387 -3.78 14.02 4.29
CA PHE A 387 -2.59 14.62 3.69
C PHE A 387 -2.58 16.16 3.81
N SER A 388 -1.40 16.76 3.75
CA SER A 388 -1.27 18.23 3.82
C SER A 388 -1.59 18.95 2.51
N GLY A 389 -1.79 18.20 1.43
CA GLY A 389 -2.15 18.71 0.10
C GLY A 389 -1.34 18.07 -1.03
N TYR A 390 -1.50 18.64 -2.22
CA TYR A 390 -0.75 18.24 -3.42
C TYR A 390 0.49 19.12 -3.61
N LEU A 391 1.62 18.49 -3.90
CA LEU A 391 2.90 19.16 -4.17
C LEU A 391 2.75 20.14 -5.32
N LYS A 392 3.10 21.41 -5.08
CA LYS A 392 3.05 22.51 -6.06
C LYS A 392 1.67 22.73 -6.71
N ASP A 393 0.59 22.27 -6.08
CA ASP A 393 -0.78 22.41 -6.60
C ASP A 393 -1.76 22.78 -5.48
N GLU A 394 -1.66 24.04 -5.03
CA GLU A 394 -2.57 24.57 -4.01
C GLU A 394 -4.02 24.68 -4.50
N ALA A 395 -4.22 24.89 -5.81
CA ALA A 395 -5.56 24.99 -6.38
C ALA A 395 -6.29 23.66 -6.25
N LYS A 396 -5.68 22.55 -6.68
CA LYS A 396 -6.26 21.20 -6.47
C LYS A 396 -6.36 20.82 -5.02
N THR A 397 -5.47 21.34 -4.17
CA THR A 397 -5.55 21.11 -2.72
C THR A 397 -6.82 21.72 -2.14
N ARG A 398 -7.09 23.00 -2.45
CA ARG A 398 -8.32 23.70 -2.00
C ARG A 398 -9.61 23.16 -2.64
N GLU A 399 -9.51 22.49 -3.78
CA GLU A 399 -10.66 21.79 -4.38
C GLU A 399 -11.12 20.58 -3.55
N VAL A 400 -10.22 19.94 -2.79
CA VAL A 400 -10.52 18.70 -2.06
C VAL A 400 -10.46 18.84 -0.55
N ILE A 401 -9.78 19.83 0.02
CA ILE A 401 -9.82 20.15 1.45
C ILE A 401 -10.57 21.47 1.63
N ASP A 402 -11.69 21.43 2.36
CA ASP A 402 -12.48 22.62 2.68
C ASP A 402 -11.85 23.46 3.82
N ASP A 403 -12.38 24.67 4.02
CA ASP A 403 -11.91 25.61 5.06
C ASP A 403 -12.07 25.07 6.49
N GLN A 404 -12.87 24.01 6.68
CA GLN A 404 -13.07 23.33 7.97
C GLN A 404 -12.16 22.11 8.15
N GLY A 405 -11.29 21.84 7.17
CA GLY A 405 -10.35 20.72 7.17
C GLY A 405 -10.96 19.38 6.77
N TRP A 406 -12.11 19.35 6.13
CA TRP A 406 -12.68 18.11 5.57
C TRP A 406 -12.10 17.83 4.19
N LEU A 407 -11.55 16.63 4.03
CA LEU A 407 -11.23 16.04 2.74
C LEU A 407 -12.52 15.53 2.07
N HIS A 408 -12.88 16.13 0.95
CA HIS A 408 -13.85 15.63 -0.02
C HIS A 408 -13.21 14.51 -0.86
N THR A 409 -13.53 13.26 -0.52
CA THR A 409 -12.87 12.07 -1.11
C THR A 409 -13.24 11.83 -2.58
N GLY A 410 -14.32 12.44 -3.07
CA GLY A 410 -14.92 12.12 -4.35
C GLY A 410 -15.52 10.71 -4.46
N ASP A 411 -15.56 9.93 -3.38
CA ASP A 411 -16.27 8.65 -3.29
C ASP A 411 -17.65 8.86 -2.65
N VAL A 412 -18.66 8.18 -3.18
CA VAL A 412 -20.02 8.17 -2.61
C VAL A 412 -20.17 6.94 -1.71
N GLY A 413 -20.52 7.20 -0.46
CA GLY A 413 -20.74 6.20 0.56
C GLY A 413 -22.21 6.09 0.97
N ARG A 414 -22.57 4.96 1.56
CA ARG A 414 -23.85 4.74 2.23
C ARG A 414 -23.62 4.16 3.62
N TRP A 415 -24.26 4.77 4.63
CA TRP A 415 -24.38 4.18 5.95
C TRP A 415 -25.38 3.02 5.91
N THR A 416 -24.96 1.87 6.39
CA THR A 416 -25.84 0.70 6.50
C THR A 416 -26.68 0.80 7.78
N ARG A 417 -27.66 -0.11 7.92
CA ARG A 417 -28.41 -0.27 9.17
C ARG A 417 -27.51 -0.62 10.37
N HIS A 418 -26.33 -1.20 10.11
CA HIS A 418 -25.34 -1.58 11.11
C HIS A 418 -24.33 -0.46 11.43
N LYS A 419 -24.53 0.74 10.86
CA LYS A 419 -23.64 1.91 11.00
C LYS A 419 -22.23 1.68 10.46
N THR A 420 -22.10 0.76 9.52
CA THR A 420 -20.90 0.55 8.68
C THR A 420 -21.04 1.31 7.36
N MET A 421 -19.94 1.44 6.62
CA MET A 421 -19.85 2.19 5.37
C MET A 421 -19.75 1.24 4.17
N THR A 422 -20.56 1.47 3.15
CA THR A 422 -20.39 0.86 1.82
C THR A 422 -20.05 1.92 0.79
N ILE A 423 -19.04 1.66 -0.05
CA ILE A 423 -18.70 2.52 -1.18
C ILE A 423 -19.55 2.11 -2.38
N ILE A 424 -20.38 3.02 -2.90
CA ILE A 424 -21.38 2.68 -3.92
C ILE A 424 -21.14 3.35 -5.27
N ASP A 425 -20.45 4.49 -5.32
CA ASP A 425 -20.20 5.23 -6.55
C ASP A 425 -19.02 6.21 -6.38
N ARG A 426 -18.64 6.91 -7.45
CA ARG A 426 -17.74 8.06 -7.46
C ARG A 426 -18.52 9.33 -7.81
N LYS A 427 -18.28 10.44 -7.13
CA LYS A 427 -18.94 11.73 -7.42
C LYS A 427 -18.74 12.17 -8.88
N LYS A 428 -17.49 12.08 -9.35
CA LYS A 428 -17.12 12.28 -10.75
C LYS A 428 -16.88 10.91 -11.39
N ASN A 429 -17.45 10.65 -12.57
CA ASN A 429 -17.20 9.42 -13.32
C ASN A 429 -15.73 9.37 -13.78
N MET A 430 -14.85 8.90 -12.91
CA MET A 430 -13.50 8.51 -13.28
C MET A 430 -13.59 7.07 -13.77
N TYR A 431 -13.50 6.84 -15.08
CA TYR A 431 -13.26 5.49 -15.58
C TYR A 431 -11.89 5.04 -15.01
N LYS A 432 -11.90 4.00 -14.18
CA LYS A 432 -10.69 3.33 -13.68
C LYS A 432 -10.30 2.17 -14.58
#